data_AF-A0A3D3TET3-F1
#
_entry.id   AF-A0A3D3TET3-F1
#
_cell.length_a   1.000
_cell.length_b   1.000
_cell.length_c   1.000
_cell.angle_alpha   90.00
_cell.angle_beta   90.00
_cell.angle_gamma   90.00
#
_symmetry.space_group_name_H-M   'P 1'
#
loop_
_entity.id
_entity.type
_entity.pdbx_description
1 polymer ?
#
loop_
_entity_poly.entity_id
_entity_poly.type
_entity_poly.pdbx_seq_one_letter_code
_entity_poly.pdbx_strand_id
1 'polypeptide(L)'
;MKVEKFKVLLYLKKSGLDKSGKAPIMGRITVNNSISQFSCKLSCTPTLWNPRESRLDGKSREAVETNRKIEKLLLAIHSAFDNLVERKKPFDAEAVKVLFQGSMGRQITLLALLDSYMEGLRTRIGIDVAPTTLGGYVYTHRSLSKFIKKKFKTKDVAFGQLNEQFIREYQDFVLGEQGY
;
A
#
# COMPACT_ATOMS: atom_id res chain seq x y z
N MET A 1 17.22 -13.45 -9.29
CA MET A 1 17.97 -13.13 -8.05
C MET A 1 17.28 -13.87 -6.91
N LYS A 2 18.01 -14.65 -6.10
CA LYS A 2 17.42 -15.44 -5.01
C LYS A 2 17.50 -14.62 -3.73
N VAL A 3 16.36 -14.23 -3.17
CA VAL A 3 16.34 -13.68 -1.82
C VAL A 3 16.45 -14.87 -0.87
N GLU A 4 17.50 -14.92 -0.07
CA GLU A 4 17.75 -16.05 0.83
C GLU A 4 17.15 -15.82 2.21
N LYS A 5 17.04 -14.55 2.64
CA LYS A 5 16.53 -14.19 3.95
C LYS A 5 15.65 -12.95 3.88
N PHE A 6 14.40 -13.10 4.31
CA PHE A 6 13.49 -12.00 4.57
C PHE A 6 12.95 -12.11 6.00
N LYS A 7 13.06 -11.04 6.79
CA LYS A 7 12.55 -11.00 8.16
C LYS A 7 12.03 -9.62 8.51
N VAL A 8 10.88 -9.59 9.19
CA VAL A 8 10.32 -8.39 9.80
C VAL A 8 10.28 -8.59 11.31
N LEU A 9 10.75 -7.61 12.08
CA LEU A 9 10.73 -7.62 13.54
C LEU A 9 10.08 -6.34 14.04
N LEU A 10 9.16 -6.45 15.00
CA LEU A 10 8.61 -5.30 15.71
C LEU A 10 9.13 -5.26 17.14
N TYR A 11 9.39 -4.08 17.67
CA TYR A 11 9.92 -3.90 19.02
C TYR A 11 9.54 -2.54 19.58
N LEU A 12 9.56 -2.41 20.91
CA LEU A 12 9.31 -1.14 21.58
C LEU A 12 10.59 -0.31 21.70
N LYS A 13 10.50 0.98 21.36
CA LYS A 13 11.52 1.95 21.72
C LYS A 13 11.20 2.53 23.10
N LYS A 14 11.70 1.87 24.14
CA LYS A 14 11.44 2.22 25.55
C LYS A 14 11.92 3.62 25.95
N SER A 15 12.88 4.21 25.24
CA SER A 15 13.36 5.57 25.51
C SER A 15 12.46 6.69 24.99
N GLY A 16 11.38 6.36 24.26
CA GLY A 16 10.49 7.33 23.62
C GLY A 16 9.07 7.35 24.17
N LEU A 17 8.89 7.15 25.49
CA LEU A 17 7.56 7.18 26.10
C LEU A 17 6.85 8.51 25.81
N ASP A 18 5.58 8.43 25.42
CA ASP A 18 4.75 9.63 25.24
C ASP A 18 4.25 10.18 26.60
N LYS A 19 3.58 11.33 26.57
CA LYS A 19 3.00 11.97 27.77
C LYS A 19 1.97 11.08 28.47
N SER A 20 1.47 10.04 27.82
CA SER A 20 0.51 9.06 28.35
C SER A 20 1.18 7.77 28.82
N GLY A 21 2.52 7.70 28.83
CA GLY A 21 3.28 6.53 29.29
C GLY A 21 3.30 5.37 28.29
N LYS A 22 2.91 5.58 27.03
CA LYS A 22 2.95 4.54 25.99
C LYS A 22 4.29 4.56 25.27
N ALA A 23 4.79 3.37 24.94
CA ALA A 23 6.01 3.23 24.16
C ALA A 23 5.69 3.12 22.66
N PRO A 24 6.41 3.84 21.79
CA PRO A 24 6.27 3.71 20.36
C PRO A 24 6.80 2.36 19.88
N ILE A 25 6.06 1.77 18.95
CA ILE A 25 6.39 0.54 18.26
C ILE A 25 7.24 0.88 17.03
N MET A 26 8.40 0.25 16.94
CA MET A 26 9.35 0.34 15.85
C MET A 26 9.34 -0.96 15.06
N GLY A 27 9.64 -0.87 13.77
CA GLY A 27 9.82 -2.02 12.90
C GLY A 27 11.22 -2.05 12.29
N ARG A 28 11.70 -3.27 12.04
CA ARG A 28 12.96 -3.53 11.35
C ARG A 28 12.72 -4.55 10.24
N ILE A 29 13.08 -4.18 9.02
CA ILE A 29 13.08 -5.05 7.85
C ILE A 29 14.50 -5.53 7.61
N THR A 30 14.65 -6.81 7.30
CA THR A 30 15.92 -7.41 6.90
C THR A 30 15.71 -8.17 5.59
N VAL A 31 16.49 -7.80 4.57
CA VAL A 31 16.52 -8.46 3.24
C VAL A 31 17.98 -8.83 2.98
N ASN A 32 18.29 -10.12 3.01
CA ASN A 32 19.66 -10.64 2.96
C ASN A 32 20.56 -9.96 4.03
N ASN A 33 21.51 -9.12 3.60
CA ASN A 33 22.43 -8.38 4.46
C ASN A 33 22.01 -6.91 4.67
N SER A 34 20.94 -6.45 4.03
CA SER A 34 20.42 -5.09 4.17
C SER A 34 19.40 -5.01 5.29
N ILE A 35 19.47 -3.95 6.08
CA ILE A 35 18.56 -3.67 7.20
C ILE A 35 18.01 -2.26 7.04
N SER A 36 16.70 -2.11 7.23
CA SER A 36 16.06 -0.80 7.33
C SER A 36 15.10 -0.74 8.53
N GLN A 37 15.17 0.36 9.28
CA GLN A 37 14.32 0.63 10.44
C GLN A 37 13.26 1.67 10.10
N PHE A 38 12.09 1.55 10.72
CA PHE A 38 10.98 2.47 10.53
C PHE A 38 10.11 2.60 11.78
N SER A 39 9.41 3.72 11.91
CA SER A 39 8.37 3.89 12.92
C SER A 39 7.06 3.30 12.41
N CYS A 40 6.39 2.50 13.23
CA CYS A 40 5.06 1.96 12.91
C CYS A 40 3.95 3.01 13.07
N LYS A 41 4.27 4.19 13.64
CA LYS A 41 3.28 5.21 14.05
C LYS A 41 2.19 4.66 14.99
N LEU A 42 2.54 3.62 15.75
CA LEU A 42 1.72 3.01 16.78
C LEU A 42 2.47 3.14 18.11
N SER A 43 1.71 3.29 19.19
CA SER A 43 2.23 3.25 20.55
C SER A 43 1.34 2.36 21.39
N CYS A 44 1.91 1.65 22.35
CA CYS A 44 1.14 0.83 23.28
C CYS A 44 1.66 0.90 24.70
N THR A 45 0.81 0.48 25.62
CA THR A 45 1.20 0.22 27.01
C THR A 45 2.32 -0.84 27.06
N PRO A 46 3.52 -0.53 27.59
CA PRO A 46 4.67 -1.43 27.54
C PRO A 46 4.46 -2.78 28.23
N THR A 47 3.63 -2.81 29.28
CA THR A 47 3.31 -4.03 30.05
C THR A 47 2.47 -5.03 29.26
N LEU A 48 1.74 -4.56 28.23
CA LEU A 48 0.95 -5.41 27.36
C LEU A 48 1.78 -5.99 26.20
N TRP A 49 3.00 -5.51 25.96
CA TRP A 49 3.78 -5.93 24.80
C TRP A 49 4.50 -7.25 25.05
N ASN A 50 4.31 -8.20 24.13
CA ASN A 50 5.02 -9.46 24.07
C ASN A 50 6.17 -9.36 23.05
N PRO A 51 7.44 -9.30 23.50
CA PRO A 51 8.58 -9.18 22.60
C PRO A 51 8.82 -10.41 21.73
N ARG A 52 8.42 -11.61 22.18
CA ARG A 52 8.61 -12.86 21.43
C ARG A 52 7.66 -12.91 20.25
N GLU A 53 6.39 -12.61 20.50
CA GLU A 53 5.33 -12.64 19.49
C GLU A 53 5.23 -11.34 18.68
N SER A 54 5.97 -10.29 19.07
CA SER A 54 5.92 -8.96 18.42
C SER A 54 4.50 -8.36 18.38
N ARG A 55 3.71 -8.61 19.43
CA ARG A 55 2.27 -8.25 19.53
C ARG A 55 1.90 -7.91 20.97
N LEU A 56 0.68 -7.39 21.18
CA LEU A 56 0.14 -7.14 22.52
C LEU A 56 -0.57 -8.41 23.05
N ASP A 57 -0.31 -8.76 24.31
CA ASP A 57 -0.99 -9.81 25.05
C ASP A 57 -2.34 -9.33 25.61
N GLY A 58 -3.24 -10.29 25.83
CA GLY A 58 -4.55 -10.07 26.43
C GLY A 58 -5.66 -9.72 25.44
N LYS A 59 -6.83 -9.40 25.99
CA LYS A 59 -8.08 -9.13 25.24
C LYS A 59 -8.61 -7.71 25.45
N SER A 60 -7.79 -6.80 25.96
CA SER A 60 -8.18 -5.41 26.15
C SER A 60 -8.48 -4.75 24.79
N ARG A 61 -9.31 -3.70 24.78
CA ARG A 61 -9.61 -2.96 23.54
C ARG A 61 -8.34 -2.46 22.85
N GLU A 62 -7.37 -1.98 23.63
CA GLU A 62 -6.05 -1.56 23.12
C GLU A 62 -5.29 -2.72 22.47
N ALA A 63 -5.25 -3.89 23.11
CA ALA A 63 -4.59 -5.08 22.58
C ALA A 63 -5.20 -5.49 21.24
N VAL A 64 -6.53 -5.61 21.18
CA VAL A 64 -7.26 -6.02 19.97
C VAL A 64 -7.07 -5.02 18.83
N GLU A 65 -7.28 -3.72 19.08
CA GLU A 65 -7.17 -2.69 18.05
C GLU A 65 -5.73 -2.53 17.54
N THR A 66 -4.74 -2.54 18.43
CA THR A 66 -3.34 -2.37 18.06
C THR A 66 -2.83 -3.60 17.32
N ASN A 67 -3.18 -4.81 17.76
CA ASN A 67 -2.84 -6.04 17.06
C ASN A 67 -3.44 -6.08 15.65
N ARG A 68 -4.69 -5.65 15.47
CA ARG A 68 -5.29 -5.55 14.13
C ARG A 68 -4.54 -4.58 13.21
N LYS A 69 -4.02 -3.47 13.76
CA LYS A 69 -3.17 -2.53 13.00
C LYS A 69 -1.80 -3.13 12.68
N ILE A 70 -1.20 -3.86 13.62
CA ILE A 70 0.05 -4.61 13.41
C ILE A 70 -0.10 -5.63 12.29
N GLU A 71 -1.18 -6.41 12.27
CA GLU A 71 -1.44 -7.39 11.21
C GLU A 71 -1.53 -6.72 9.84
N LYS A 72 -2.30 -5.64 9.73
CA LYS A 72 -2.39 -4.85 8.48
C LYS A 72 -1.03 -4.31 8.03
N LEU A 73 -0.22 -3.84 8.97
CA LEU A 73 1.13 -3.35 8.70
C LEU A 73 2.02 -4.47 8.15
N LEU A 74 2.03 -5.64 8.81
CA LEU A 74 2.81 -6.80 8.36
C LEU A 74 2.38 -7.23 6.96
N LEU A 75 1.07 -7.35 6.71
CA LEU A 75 0.54 -7.68 5.38
C LEU A 75 1.02 -6.69 4.30
N ALA A 76 1.01 -5.39 4.58
CA ALA A 76 1.49 -4.37 3.65
C ALA A 76 3.00 -4.51 3.36
N ILE A 77 3.81 -4.83 4.38
CA ILE A 77 5.25 -5.05 4.22
C ILE A 77 5.52 -6.31 3.39
N HIS A 78 4.81 -7.40 3.66
CA HIS A 78 4.92 -8.64 2.89
C HIS A 78 4.51 -8.42 1.42
N SER A 79 3.40 -7.73 1.17
CA SER A 79 2.97 -7.40 -0.20
C SER A 79 3.98 -6.51 -0.94
N ALA A 80 4.60 -5.54 -0.27
CA ALA A 80 5.66 -4.73 -0.86
C ALA A 80 6.90 -5.58 -1.21
N PHE A 81 7.27 -6.53 -0.36
CA PHE A 81 8.34 -7.47 -0.63
C PHE A 81 8.02 -8.35 -1.85
N ASP A 82 6.84 -8.97 -1.89
CA ASP A 82 6.42 -9.85 -2.99
C ASP A 82 6.42 -9.10 -4.34
N ASN A 83 5.92 -7.85 -4.35
CA ASN A 83 5.93 -7.01 -5.54
C ASN A 83 7.37 -6.71 -6.05
N LEU A 84 8.33 -6.54 -5.13
CA LEU A 84 9.73 -6.33 -5.51
C LEU A 84 10.39 -7.61 -6.04
N VAL A 85 10.02 -8.78 -5.50
CA VAL A 85 10.47 -10.08 -6.01
C VAL A 85 9.97 -10.32 -7.42
N GLU A 86 8.68 -10.06 -7.69
CA GLU A 86 8.06 -10.22 -9.01
C GLU A 86 8.71 -9.37 -10.11
N ARG A 87 9.20 -8.17 -9.76
CA ARG A 87 9.88 -7.27 -10.70
C ARG A 87 11.22 -7.82 -11.21
N LYS A 88 11.74 -8.91 -10.63
CA LYS A 88 13.01 -9.59 -11.00
C LYS A 88 14.23 -8.66 -11.04
N LYS A 89 14.19 -7.52 -10.34
CA LYS A 89 15.31 -6.58 -10.20
C LYS A 89 15.94 -6.70 -8.82
N PRO A 90 17.23 -6.39 -8.65
CA PRO A 90 17.84 -6.27 -7.34
C PRO A 90 17.19 -5.17 -6.51
N PHE A 91 16.95 -5.45 -5.22
CA PHE A 91 16.40 -4.53 -4.25
C PHE A 91 16.98 -4.83 -2.86
N ASP A 92 16.84 -3.88 -1.95
CA ASP A 92 17.34 -3.96 -0.57
C ASP A 92 16.20 -3.72 0.45
N ALA A 93 16.52 -3.71 1.74
CA ALA A 93 15.52 -3.49 2.78
C ALA A 93 14.92 -2.07 2.75
N GLU A 94 15.66 -1.07 2.24
CA GLU A 94 15.17 0.30 2.10
C GLU A 94 14.14 0.39 0.98
N ALA A 95 14.32 -0.33 -0.13
CA ALA A 95 13.33 -0.40 -1.21
C ALA A 95 11.99 -0.97 -0.72
N VAL A 96 12.01 -2.03 0.08
CA VAL A 96 10.79 -2.57 0.72
C VAL A 96 10.15 -1.49 1.60
N LYS A 97 10.96 -0.79 2.40
CA LYS A 97 10.49 0.29 3.27
C LYS A 97 9.80 1.41 2.50
N VAL A 98 10.47 1.96 1.50
CA VAL A 98 9.95 3.04 0.66
C VAL A 98 8.64 2.61 0.01
N LEU A 99 8.58 1.39 -0.51
CA LEU A 99 7.38 0.89 -1.17
C LEU A 99 6.21 0.76 -0.19
N PHE A 100 6.37 0.08 0.95
CA PHE A 100 5.26 -0.09 1.90
C PHE A 100 4.87 1.24 2.57
N GLN A 101 5.80 2.15 2.83
CA GLN A 101 5.50 3.47 3.39
C GLN A 101 4.77 4.35 2.38
N GLY A 102 5.14 4.27 1.11
CA GLY A 102 4.38 4.87 0.00
C GLY A 102 2.95 4.32 -0.09
N SER A 103 2.78 3.01 0.13
CA SER A 103 1.47 2.34 0.21
C SER A 103 0.69 2.63 1.50
N MET A 104 1.36 2.97 2.61
CA MET A 104 0.68 3.39 3.85
C MET A 104 0.17 4.84 3.80
N GLY A 105 0.80 5.70 2.98
CA GLY A 105 0.38 7.10 2.80
C GLY A 105 -0.73 7.30 1.76
N ARG A 106 -0.91 6.35 0.84
CA ARG A 106 -2.00 6.32 -0.13
C ARG A 106 -2.69 4.97 0.00
N GLN A 107 -3.94 4.94 0.45
CA GLN A 107 -4.86 3.95 -0.14
C GLN A 107 -4.67 4.09 -1.64
N ILE A 108 -4.11 3.08 -2.29
CA ILE A 108 -3.93 3.12 -3.73
C ILE A 108 -5.34 3.21 -4.30
N THR A 109 -5.63 4.36 -4.88
CA THR A 109 -6.90 4.66 -5.50
C THR A 109 -6.83 4.33 -6.99
N LEU A 110 -7.99 4.12 -7.59
CA LEU A 110 -8.10 3.63 -8.96
C LEU A 110 -7.43 4.57 -9.96
N LEU A 111 -7.68 5.89 -9.86
CA LEU A 111 -7.08 6.86 -10.78
C LEU A 111 -5.58 7.03 -10.52
N ALA A 112 -5.15 7.06 -9.26
CA ALA A 112 -3.72 7.14 -8.93
C ALA A 112 -2.90 5.95 -9.46
N LEU A 113 -3.47 4.73 -9.46
CA LEU A 113 -2.82 3.58 -10.08
C LEU A 113 -2.75 3.73 -11.61
N LEU A 114 -3.84 4.19 -12.22
CA LEU A 114 -3.92 4.41 -13.65
C LEU A 114 -2.92 5.47 -14.13
N ASP A 115 -2.75 6.56 -13.38
CA ASP A 115 -1.73 7.59 -13.62
C ASP A 115 -0.31 6.99 -13.60
N SER A 116 0.00 6.21 -12.56
CA SER A 116 1.32 5.56 -12.46
C SER A 116 1.59 4.60 -13.62
N TYR A 117 0.56 3.90 -14.08
CA TYR A 117 0.67 2.99 -15.23
C TYR A 117 0.89 3.76 -16.54
N MET A 118 0.17 4.87 -16.72
CA MET A 118 0.30 5.75 -17.89
C MET A 118 1.68 6.40 -17.99
N GLU A 119 2.29 6.81 -16.87
CA GLU A 119 3.67 7.31 -16.85
C GLU A 119 4.66 6.21 -17.28
N GLY A 120 4.44 4.96 -16.83
CA GLY A 120 5.20 3.80 -17.29
C GLY A 120 5.06 3.55 -18.80
N LEU A 121 3.87 3.70 -19.36
CA LEU A 121 3.66 3.61 -20.81
C LEU A 121 4.36 4.75 -21.56
N ARG A 122 4.31 5.97 -21.02
CA ARG A 122 4.90 7.16 -21.63
C ARG A 122 6.39 7.01 -21.85
N THR A 123 7.11 6.48 -20.86
CA THR A 123 8.56 6.22 -20.98
C THR A 123 8.94 5.17 -22.02
N ARG A 124 7.96 4.37 -22.47
CA ARG A 124 8.12 3.28 -23.43
C ARG A 124 7.62 3.61 -24.84
N ILE A 125 7.07 4.82 -25.02
CA ILE A 125 6.65 5.30 -26.34
C ILE A 125 7.87 5.41 -27.25
N GLY A 126 7.78 4.80 -28.43
CA GLY A 126 8.89 4.76 -29.39
C GLY A 126 9.90 3.64 -29.11
N ILE A 127 9.70 2.82 -28.07
CA ILE A 127 10.46 1.58 -27.83
C ILE A 127 9.58 0.38 -28.20
N ASP A 128 8.58 0.09 -27.37
CA ASP A 128 7.66 -1.05 -27.49
C ASP A 128 6.18 -0.64 -27.36
N VAL A 129 5.90 0.66 -27.18
CA VAL A 129 4.54 1.20 -27.03
C VAL A 129 4.22 2.19 -28.15
N ALA A 130 3.08 2.00 -28.80
CA ALA A 130 2.57 2.96 -29.79
C ALA A 130 2.00 4.21 -29.09
N PRO A 131 2.19 5.42 -29.64
CA PRO A 131 1.64 6.65 -29.06
C PRO A 131 0.11 6.60 -28.84
N THR A 132 -0.60 5.91 -29.74
CA THR A 132 -2.05 5.71 -29.69
C THR A 132 -2.50 4.91 -28.47
N THR A 133 -1.67 3.98 -27.98
CA THR A 133 -1.96 3.20 -26.76
C THR A 133 -2.13 4.11 -25.56
N LEU A 134 -1.23 5.08 -25.37
CA LEU A 134 -1.36 6.05 -24.27
C LEU A 134 -2.62 6.91 -24.44
N GLY A 135 -2.97 7.29 -25.66
CA GLY A 135 -4.21 8.03 -25.96
C GLY A 135 -5.47 7.32 -25.47
N GLY A 136 -5.55 6.00 -25.65
CA GLY A 136 -6.64 5.18 -25.11
C GLY A 136 -6.74 5.26 -23.58
N TYR A 137 -5.61 5.13 -22.88
CA TYR A 137 -5.59 5.24 -21.42
C TYR A 137 -5.92 6.64 -20.91
N VAL A 138 -5.50 7.70 -21.61
CA VAL A 138 -5.89 9.09 -21.28
C VAL A 138 -7.41 9.25 -21.36
N TYR A 139 -8.04 8.68 -22.39
CA TYR A 139 -9.49 8.69 -22.53
C TYR A 139 -10.16 7.91 -21.39
N THR A 140 -9.71 6.68 -21.13
CA THR A 140 -10.20 5.84 -20.02
C THR A 140 -10.09 6.57 -18.68
N HIS A 141 -8.96 7.19 -18.39
CA HIS A 141 -8.75 7.97 -17.16
C HIS A 141 -9.76 9.12 -17.03
N ARG A 142 -9.99 9.86 -18.12
CA ARG A 142 -10.98 10.96 -18.15
C ARG A 142 -12.40 10.44 -17.94
N SER A 143 -12.78 9.35 -18.60
CA SER A 143 -14.10 8.74 -18.48
C SER A 143 -14.36 8.22 -17.06
N LEU A 144 -13.41 7.46 -16.51
CA LEU A 144 -13.47 6.98 -15.12
C LEU A 144 -13.56 8.13 -14.11
N SER A 145 -12.78 9.19 -14.30
CA SER A 145 -12.83 10.38 -13.43
C SER A 145 -14.22 11.02 -13.44
N LYS A 146 -14.88 11.13 -14.61
CA LYS A 146 -16.25 11.64 -14.73
C LYS A 146 -17.25 10.73 -14.03
N PHE A 147 -17.18 9.42 -14.26
CA PHE A 147 -18.06 8.43 -13.64
C PHE A 147 -17.94 8.47 -12.11
N ILE A 148 -16.71 8.42 -11.59
CA ILE A 148 -16.43 8.46 -10.16
C ILE A 148 -17.02 9.74 -9.53
N LYS A 149 -16.76 10.89 -10.14
CA LYS A 149 -17.29 12.18 -9.66
C LYS A 149 -18.82 12.23 -9.72
N LYS A 150 -19.44 11.65 -10.76
CA LYS A 150 -20.90 11.64 -10.93
C LYS A 150 -21.57 10.77 -9.88
N LYS A 151 -21.08 9.55 -9.71
CA LYS A 151 -21.72 8.50 -8.91
C LYS A 151 -21.32 8.53 -7.44
N PHE A 152 -20.02 8.59 -7.15
CA PHE A 152 -19.49 8.49 -5.80
C PHE A 152 -19.29 9.86 -5.13
N LYS A 153 -19.38 10.96 -5.89
CA LYS A 153 -19.14 12.33 -5.43
C LYS A 153 -17.74 12.54 -4.81
N THR A 154 -16.82 11.63 -5.08
CA THR A 154 -15.43 11.70 -4.67
C THR A 154 -14.53 12.06 -5.85
N LYS A 155 -13.27 12.40 -5.56
CA LYS A 155 -12.25 12.63 -6.59
C LYS A 155 -11.65 11.32 -7.10
N ASP A 156 -11.72 10.26 -6.31
CA ASP A 156 -11.17 8.94 -6.62
C ASP A 156 -11.85 7.87 -5.74
N VAL A 157 -11.61 6.59 -6.03
CA VAL A 157 -12.11 5.44 -5.27
C VAL A 157 -10.96 4.54 -4.88
N ALA A 158 -10.99 4.02 -3.65
CA ALA A 158 -10.01 3.02 -3.22
C ALA A 158 -10.27 1.68 -3.93
N PHE A 159 -9.22 0.91 -4.20
CA PHE A 159 -9.36 -0.40 -4.86
C PHE A 159 -10.32 -1.36 -4.13
N GLY A 160 -10.38 -1.31 -2.80
CA GLY A 160 -11.30 -2.13 -2.01
C GLY A 160 -12.78 -1.76 -2.17
N GLN A 161 -13.10 -0.66 -2.86
CA GLN A 161 -14.47 -0.26 -3.19
C GLN A 161 -14.90 -0.78 -4.58
N LEU A 162 -13.99 -1.40 -5.33
CA LEU A 162 -14.31 -1.98 -6.62
C LEU A 162 -14.99 -3.33 -6.44
N ASN A 163 -16.13 -3.49 -7.07
CA ASN A 163 -16.92 -4.71 -7.10
C ASN A 163 -17.52 -4.89 -8.49
N GLU A 164 -18.18 -6.02 -8.72
CA GLU A 164 -18.81 -6.31 -10.01
C GLU A 164 -19.83 -5.23 -10.41
N GLN A 165 -20.55 -4.69 -9.43
CA GLN A 165 -21.52 -3.62 -9.65
C GLN A 165 -20.87 -2.35 -10.20
N PHE A 166 -19.71 -1.94 -9.68
CA PHE A 166 -18.93 -0.82 -10.20
C PHE A 166 -18.60 -1.01 -11.68
N ILE A 167 -18.20 -2.23 -12.08
CA ILE A 167 -17.82 -2.54 -13.46
C ILE A 167 -19.03 -2.39 -14.39
N ARG A 168 -20.17 -2.97 -14.03
CA ARG A 168 -21.43 -2.90 -14.81
C ARG A 168 -21.90 -1.46 -14.97
N GLU A 169 -21.91 -0.70 -13.88
CA GLU A 169 -22.38 0.69 -13.90
C GLU A 169 -21.44 1.62 -14.66
N TYR A 170 -20.13 1.35 -14.63
CA TYR A 170 -19.19 2.07 -15.47
C TYR A 170 -19.41 1.76 -16.95
N GLN A 171 -19.65 0.48 -17.29
CA GLN A 171 -20.00 0.08 -18.65
C GLN A 171 -21.27 0.79 -19.14
N ASP A 172 -22.33 0.80 -18.34
CA ASP A 172 -23.58 1.49 -18.67
C ASP A 172 -23.36 3.01 -18.87
N PHE A 173 -22.54 3.63 -18.02
CA PHE A 173 -22.20 5.05 -18.14
C PHE A 173 -21.44 5.34 -19.45
N VAL A 174 -20.50 4.48 -19.83
CA VAL A 174 -19.72 4.65 -21.06
C VAL A 174 -20.60 4.47 -22.29
N LEU A 175 -21.44 3.44 -22.33
CA LEU A 175 -22.34 3.16 -23.45
C LEU A 175 -23.46 4.22 -23.58
N GLY A 176 -24.05 4.64 -22.47
CA GLY A 176 -25.18 5.59 -22.48
C GLY A 176 -24.79 7.06 -22.63
N GLU A 177 -23.78 7.53 -21.89
CA GLU A 177 -23.51 8.97 -21.77
C GLU A 177 -22.23 9.43 -22.46
N GLN A 178 -21.31 8.53 -22.79
CA GLN A 178 -20.12 8.86 -23.56
C GLN A 178 -20.25 8.52 -25.06
N GLY A 179 -21.37 7.91 -25.47
CA GLY A 179 -21.78 7.77 -26.87
C GLY A 179 -20.94 6.78 -27.67
N TYR A 180 -20.72 5.59 -27.12
CA TYR A 180 -20.14 4.46 -27.86
C TYR A 180 -21.20 3.69 -28.64
#